data_AF-A0A2R6E5C5-F1
#
_entry.id   AF-A0A2R6E5C5-F1
#
_cell.length_a   1.000
_cell.length_b   1.000
_cell.length_c   1.000
_cell.angle_alpha   90.00
_cell.angle_beta   90.00
_cell.angle_gamma   90.00
#
_symmetry.space_group_name_H-M   'P 1'
#
loop_
_entity.id
_entity.type
_entity.pdbx_description
1 polymer ?
#
loop_
_entity_poly.entity_id
_entity_poly.type
_entity_poly.pdbx_seq_one_letter_code
_entity_poly.pdbx_strand_id
1 'polypeptide(L)'
;MSNGWEPRTRLGRKVAEDEITAMGEALQSGLPLKEPEIVDRLLPGLEDEVLDINMVQRMTDSGRRVKFRCVVVVGNRDGFVGYAEGRDLGLAGGETVRHVLELAGIEDSWTRSSGNTRTTVNFAKATFDALTATAESRVPERTLQKREVIE
;
A
#
# COMPACT_ATOMS: atom_id res chain seq x y z
N MET A 1 -11.98 -24.10 -0.69
CA MET A 1 -10.53 -23.98 -0.93
C MET A 1 -9.94 -23.53 0.39
N SER A 2 -9.14 -24.36 1.05
CA SER A 2 -8.45 -23.98 2.29
C SER A 2 -7.44 -22.90 1.93
N ASN A 3 -7.77 -21.64 2.15
CA ASN A 3 -6.82 -20.54 2.01
C ASN A 3 -5.62 -20.85 2.90
N GLY A 4 -4.45 -21.01 2.30
CA GLY A 4 -3.18 -21.32 2.96
C GLY A 4 -2.67 -20.13 3.77
N TRP A 5 -3.47 -19.66 4.72
CA TRP A 5 -3.07 -18.61 5.63
C TRP A 5 -2.10 -19.19 6.65
N GLU A 6 -0.82 -18.80 6.52
CA GLU A 6 0.21 -19.07 7.52
C GLU A 6 0.33 -17.88 8.48
N PRO A 7 -0.17 -18.02 9.73
CA PRO A 7 -0.26 -16.90 10.64
C PRO A 7 1.12 -16.39 11.10
N ARG A 8 1.33 -15.08 10.97
CA ARG A 8 2.59 -14.42 11.34
C ARG A 8 2.58 -13.84 12.75
N THR A 9 1.41 -13.50 13.28
CA THR A 9 1.24 -12.93 14.61
C THR A 9 0.83 -13.97 15.66
N ARG A 10 1.03 -13.62 16.93
CA ARG A 10 0.57 -14.46 18.06
C ARG A 10 -0.96 -14.63 18.05
N LEU A 11 -1.70 -13.57 17.69
CA LEU A 11 -3.15 -13.64 17.59
C LEU A 11 -3.57 -14.52 16.40
N GLY A 12 -2.93 -14.35 15.25
CA GLY A 12 -3.17 -15.18 14.06
C GLY A 12 -3.00 -16.66 14.35
N ARG A 13 -1.96 -17.07 15.10
CA ARG A 13 -1.76 -18.48 15.47
C ARG A 13 -2.89 -19.03 16.33
N LYS A 14 -3.30 -18.27 17.35
CA LYS A 14 -4.41 -18.67 18.22
C LYS A 14 -5.73 -18.84 17.48
N VAL A 15 -5.99 -17.97 16.49
CA VAL A 15 -7.18 -18.05 15.64
C VAL A 15 -7.07 -19.21 14.64
N ALA A 16 -5.88 -19.46 14.10
CA ALA A 16 -5.64 -20.59 13.19
C ALA A 16 -5.70 -21.95 13.90
N GLU A 17 -5.33 -22.00 15.18
CA GLU A 17 -5.41 -23.17 16.07
C GLU A 17 -6.82 -23.34 16.70
N ASP A 18 -7.79 -22.51 16.31
CA ASP A 18 -9.16 -22.47 16.83
C ASP A 18 -9.26 -22.26 18.36
N GLU A 19 -8.22 -21.70 19.01
CA GLU A 19 -8.26 -21.31 20.43
C GLU A 19 -9.16 -20.09 20.67
N ILE A 20 -9.25 -19.19 19.68
CA ILE A 20 -10.12 -18.01 19.68
C ILE A 20 -11.11 -18.18 18.55
N THR A 21 -12.39 -18.30 18.89
CA THR A 21 -13.45 -18.60 17.91
C THR A 21 -14.37 -17.42 17.66
N ALA A 22 -14.39 -16.43 18.55
CA ALA A 22 -15.21 -15.24 18.43
C ALA A 22 -14.37 -13.96 18.33
N MET A 23 -14.83 -13.01 17.51
CA MET A 23 -14.17 -11.71 17.40
C MET A 23 -14.15 -10.94 18.72
N GLY A 24 -15.16 -11.12 19.58
CA GLY A 24 -15.19 -10.53 20.91
C GLY A 24 -14.02 -10.98 21.79
N GLU A 25 -13.65 -12.26 21.73
CA GLU A 25 -12.49 -12.82 22.46
C GLU A 25 -11.18 -12.29 21.89
N ALA A 26 -11.08 -12.19 20.56
CA ALA A 26 -9.92 -11.60 19.89
C ALA A 26 -9.68 -10.16 20.34
N LEU A 27 -10.74 -9.35 20.45
CA LEU A 27 -10.67 -7.97 20.94
C LEU A 27 -10.30 -7.90 22.43
N GLN A 28 -10.86 -8.77 23.27
CA GLN A 28 -10.56 -8.82 24.70
C GLN A 28 -9.15 -9.33 25.01
N SER A 29 -8.54 -10.08 24.10
CA SER A 29 -7.17 -10.60 24.25
C SER A 29 -6.11 -9.51 24.40
N GLY A 30 -6.40 -8.28 23.96
CA GLY A 30 -5.46 -7.17 23.94
C GLY A 30 -4.30 -7.34 22.95
N LEU A 31 -4.31 -8.39 22.13
CA LEU A 31 -3.31 -8.62 21.09
C LEU A 31 -3.64 -7.77 19.85
N PRO A 32 -2.63 -7.25 19.14
CA PRO A 32 -2.86 -6.39 17.98
C PRO A 32 -3.40 -7.19 16.78
N LEU A 33 -4.50 -6.70 16.20
CA LEU A 33 -5.07 -7.17 14.93
C LEU A 33 -4.26 -6.59 13.77
N LYS A 34 -3.39 -7.40 13.15
CA LYS A 34 -2.52 -6.97 12.03
C LYS A 34 -2.67 -7.79 10.75
N GLU A 35 -3.40 -8.89 10.82
CA GLU A 35 -3.65 -9.79 9.70
C GLU A 35 -5.14 -9.71 9.37
N PRO A 36 -5.53 -9.28 8.15
CA PRO A 36 -6.95 -9.22 7.76
C PRO A 36 -7.62 -10.59 7.79
N GLU A 37 -6.86 -11.65 7.55
CA GLU A 37 -7.34 -13.03 7.53
C GLU A 37 -7.93 -13.48 8.88
N ILE A 38 -7.49 -12.86 9.99
CA ILE A 38 -8.10 -13.07 11.32
C ILE A 38 -9.58 -12.67 11.29
N VAL A 39 -9.88 -11.51 10.70
CA VAL A 39 -11.23 -10.97 10.62
C VAL A 39 -12.08 -11.79 9.64
N ASP A 40 -11.51 -12.18 8.51
CA ASP A 40 -12.19 -13.02 7.50
C ASP A 40 -12.62 -14.38 8.06
N ARG A 41 -11.81 -14.96 8.97
CA ARG A 41 -12.11 -16.21 9.67
C ARG A 41 -13.18 -16.04 10.76
N LEU A 42 -13.06 -15.00 11.58
CA LEU A 42 -13.91 -14.82 12.77
C LEU A 42 -15.27 -14.18 12.45
N LEU A 43 -15.36 -13.40 11.37
CA LEU A 43 -16.57 -12.70 10.95
C LEU A 43 -16.85 -12.94 9.45
N PRO A 44 -17.41 -14.11 9.08
CA PRO A 44 -17.86 -14.34 7.71
C PRO A 44 -19.08 -13.46 7.40
N GLY A 45 -19.13 -12.88 6.20
CA GLY A 45 -20.27 -12.07 5.74
C GLY A 45 -20.18 -10.58 6.06
N LEU A 46 -18.97 -10.02 6.08
CA LEU A 46 -18.77 -8.57 6.15
C LEU A 46 -19.22 -7.90 4.85
N GLU A 47 -19.93 -6.78 4.99
CA GLU A 47 -20.27 -5.86 3.90
C GLU A 47 -19.42 -4.59 4.02
N ASP A 48 -18.99 -4.03 2.90
CA ASP A 48 -18.27 -2.76 2.82
C ASP A 48 -19.14 -1.64 2.22
N GLU A 49 -18.90 -0.41 2.67
CA GLU A 49 -19.51 0.80 2.13
C GLU A 49 -18.46 1.92 2.04
N VAL A 50 -18.36 2.55 0.86
CA VAL A 50 -17.46 3.69 0.66
C VAL A 50 -18.17 4.97 1.09
N LEU A 51 -17.69 5.58 2.16
CA LEU A 51 -18.29 6.79 2.72
C LEU A 51 -17.90 8.06 1.97
N ASP A 52 -16.63 8.14 1.57
CA ASP A 52 -16.08 9.37 0.99
C ASP A 52 -14.90 9.05 0.06
N ILE A 53 -14.93 9.65 -1.13
CA ILE A 53 -13.80 9.67 -2.06
C ILE A 53 -13.48 11.12 -2.35
N ASN A 54 -12.38 11.59 -1.77
CA ASN A 54 -11.94 12.97 -1.90
C ASN A 54 -10.66 13.06 -2.73
N MET A 55 -10.69 13.95 -3.73
CA MET A 55 -9.51 14.30 -4.52
C MET A 55 -8.74 15.43 -3.84
N VAL A 56 -7.65 15.10 -3.16
CA VAL A 56 -6.75 16.08 -2.53
C VAL A 56 -5.70 16.53 -3.54
N GLN A 57 -5.52 17.83 -3.67
CA GLN A 57 -4.60 18.40 -4.65
C GLN A 57 -3.53 19.23 -3.95
N ARG A 58 -2.26 18.97 -4.27
CA ARG A 58 -1.12 19.77 -3.80
C ARG A 58 -0.39 20.38 -5.00
N MET A 59 -0.27 21.71 -5.03
CA MET A 59 0.57 22.40 -6.00
C MET A 59 2.04 22.14 -5.69
N THR A 60 2.81 21.81 -6.71
CA THR A 60 4.27 21.67 -6.66
C THR A 60 4.89 22.45 -7.80
N ASP A 61 6.20 22.69 -7.72
CA ASP A 61 6.94 23.39 -8.78
C ASP A 61 6.88 22.66 -10.13
N SER A 62 6.55 21.36 -10.13
CA SER A 62 6.42 20.51 -11.33
C SER A 62 4.97 20.23 -11.73
N GLY A 63 4.00 21.00 -11.24
CA GLY A 63 2.58 20.88 -11.58
C GLY A 63 1.68 20.46 -10.41
N ARG A 64 0.44 20.08 -10.71
CA ARG A 64 -0.56 19.68 -9.72
C ARG A 64 -0.43 18.19 -9.39
N ARG A 65 -0.17 17.87 -8.12
CA ARG A 65 -0.27 16.49 -7.62
C ARG A 65 -1.68 16.23 -7.15
N VAL A 66 -2.32 15.23 -7.74
CA VAL A 66 -3.62 14.72 -7.32
C VAL A 66 -3.36 13.48 -6.48
N LYS A 67 -4.01 13.39 -5.32
CA LYS A 67 -4.05 12.22 -4.44
C LYS A 67 -5.51 11.92 -4.15
N PHE A 68 -5.85 10.65 -4.08
CA PHE A 68 -7.16 10.25 -3.58
C PHE A 68 -7.06 9.90 -2.10
N ARG A 69 -8.04 10.37 -1.35
CA ARG A 69 -8.33 9.91 0.00
C ARG A 69 -9.67 9.19 -0.06
N CYS A 70 -9.68 7.94 0.36
CA CYS A 70 -10.89 7.13 0.45
C CYS A 70 -11.15 6.80 1.91
N VAL A 71 -12.41 6.91 2.35
CA VAL A 71 -12.86 6.41 3.65
C VAL A 71 -13.86 5.29 3.39
N VAL A 72 -13.57 4.12 3.95
CA VAL A 72 -14.40 2.91 3.82
C VAL A 72 -14.82 2.46 5.20
N VAL A 73 -16.07 2.04 5.34
CA VAL A 73 -16.59 1.35 6.51
C VAL A 73 -16.88 -0.11 6.13
N VAL A 74 -16.66 -1.02 7.06
CA VAL A 74 -16.92 -2.46 6.90
C VAL A 74 -17.67 -2.94 8.13
N GLY A 75 -18.67 -3.80 7.97
CA GLY A 75 -19.42 -4.33 9.10
C GLY A 75 -20.32 -5.50 8.76
N ASN A 76 -20.77 -6.23 9.78
CA ASN A 76 -21.61 -7.42 9.63
C ASN A 76 -23.07 -7.19 10.04
N ARG A 77 -23.46 -5.93 10.32
CA ARG A 77 -24.79 -5.53 10.87
C ARG A 77 -25.18 -6.24 12.18
N ASP A 78 -24.24 -6.90 12.84
CA ASP A 78 -24.44 -7.66 14.08
C ASP A 78 -23.42 -7.21 15.15
N GLY A 79 -23.32 -5.89 15.33
CA GLY A 79 -22.52 -5.28 16.39
C GLY A 79 -21.03 -5.10 16.09
N PHE A 80 -20.50 -5.63 14.98
CA PHE A 80 -19.12 -5.39 14.56
C PHE A 80 -19.04 -4.43 13.38
N VAL A 81 -18.25 -3.36 13.56
CA VAL A 81 -17.96 -2.35 12.55
C VAL A 81 -16.48 -1.96 12.63
N GLY A 82 -15.86 -1.75 11.48
CA GLY A 82 -14.55 -1.16 11.32
C GLY A 82 -14.60 -0.05 10.29
N TYR A 83 -13.68 0.90 10.38
CA TYR A 83 -13.50 1.92 9.34
C TYR A 83 -12.01 2.09 9.06
N ALA A 84 -11.69 2.49 7.83
CA ALA A 84 -10.33 2.76 7.40
C ALA A 84 -10.29 3.99 6.48
N GLU A 85 -9.19 4.74 6.58
CA GLU A 85 -8.84 5.79 5.62
C GLU A 85 -7.64 5.33 4.80
N GLY A 86 -7.82 5.18 3.50
CA GLY A 86 -6.76 4.93 2.53
C GLY A 86 -6.27 6.24 1.90
N ARG A 87 -4.95 6.40 1.79
CA ARG A 87 -4.35 7.52 1.06
C ARG A 87 -3.50 7.00 -0.07
N ASP A 88 -3.75 7.54 -1.25
CA ASP A 88 -2.93 7.31 -2.43
C ASP A 88 -1.56 8.00 -2.27
N LEU A 89 -0.49 7.23 -2.32
CA LEU A 89 0.87 7.78 -2.36
C LEU A 89 1.16 8.27 -3.79
N GLY A 90 0.96 7.38 -4.76
CA GLY A 90 1.06 7.59 -6.19
C GLY A 90 2.48 7.95 -6.65
N LEU A 91 2.67 7.99 -7.97
CA LEU A 91 3.88 8.50 -8.59
C LEU A 91 4.02 10.02 -8.41
N ALA A 92 4.93 10.40 -7.51
CA ALA A 92 5.10 11.78 -7.11
C ALA A 92 6.20 12.45 -7.96
N GLY A 93 5.85 12.94 -9.15
CA GLY A 93 6.76 13.60 -10.10
C GLY A 93 6.04 14.51 -11.11
N GLY A 94 6.81 15.17 -11.99
CA GLY A 94 6.24 15.87 -13.15
C GLY A 94 5.67 14.88 -14.18
N GLU A 95 4.81 15.34 -15.09
CA GLU A 95 4.08 14.49 -16.05
C GLU A 95 4.99 13.52 -16.83
N THR A 96 6.11 14.01 -17.36
CA THR A 96 7.10 13.18 -18.06
C THR A 96 7.67 12.06 -17.20
N VAL A 97 8.03 12.37 -15.95
CA VAL A 97 8.59 11.40 -15.00
C VAL A 97 7.53 10.36 -14.64
N ARG A 98 6.29 10.80 -14.44
CA ARG A 98 5.16 9.91 -14.14
C ARG A 98 4.95 8.87 -15.23
N HIS A 99 4.87 9.28 -16.49
CA HIS A 99 4.69 8.32 -17.60
C HIS A 99 5.85 7.32 -17.70
N VAL A 100 7.10 7.76 -17.50
CA VAL A 100 8.26 6.86 -17.52
C VAL A 100 8.20 5.83 -16.40
N LEU A 101 7.87 6.25 -15.18
CA LEU A 101 7.79 5.36 -14.02
C LEU A 101 6.59 4.41 -14.09
N GLU A 102 5.45 4.88 -14.62
CA GLU A 102 4.25 4.07 -14.83
C GLU A 102 4.51 2.95 -15.85
N LEU A 103 5.17 3.28 -16.98
CA LEU A 103 5.62 2.28 -17.96
C LEU A 103 6.69 1.32 -17.42
N ALA A 104 7.46 1.75 -16.43
CA ALA A 104 8.43 0.91 -15.73
C ALA A 104 7.77 0.00 -14.67
N GLY A 105 6.44 0.05 -14.49
CA GLY A 105 5.71 -0.75 -13.51
C GLY A 105 5.87 -0.27 -12.07
N ILE A 106 6.29 0.99 -11.86
CA ILE A 106 6.45 1.55 -10.52
C ILE A 106 5.12 2.18 -10.10
N GLU A 107 4.56 1.67 -9.01
CA GLU A 107 3.28 2.16 -8.47
C GLU A 107 3.49 3.42 -7.60
N ASP A 108 4.53 3.40 -6.75
CA ASP A 108 4.77 4.44 -5.76
C ASP A 108 6.24 4.91 -5.76
N SER A 109 6.45 6.21 -5.91
CA SER A 109 7.78 6.80 -5.74
C SER A 109 7.76 8.28 -5.35
N TRP A 110 8.76 8.69 -4.57
CA TRP A 110 9.06 10.11 -4.34
C TRP A 110 10.16 10.55 -5.29
N THR A 111 9.86 11.54 -6.15
CA THR A 111 10.87 12.10 -7.06
C THR A 111 11.23 13.53 -6.68
N ARG A 112 12.51 13.86 -6.87
CA ARG A 112 13.05 15.21 -6.79
C ARG A 112 13.97 15.41 -7.99
N SER A 113 13.70 16.44 -8.79
CA SER A 113 14.53 16.81 -9.93
C SER A 113 15.08 18.22 -9.75
N SER A 114 16.31 18.45 -10.20
CA SER A 114 16.95 19.77 -10.26
C SER A 114 17.39 20.06 -11.70
N GLY A 115 17.47 21.34 -12.07
CA GLY A 115 17.79 21.78 -13.44
C GLY A 115 16.55 22.20 -14.25
N ASN A 116 16.68 22.26 -15.58
CA ASN A 116 15.60 22.72 -16.46
C ASN A 116 14.65 21.56 -16.84
N THR A 117 13.56 21.43 -16.09
CA THR A 117 12.52 20.40 -16.28
C THR A 117 11.57 20.67 -17.45
N ARG A 118 11.66 21.84 -18.11
CA ARG A 118 10.82 22.17 -19.27
C ARG A 118 11.20 21.40 -20.53
N THR A 119 12.44 20.90 -20.62
CA THR A 119 12.89 20.11 -21.76
C THR A 119 12.50 18.65 -21.57
N THR A 120 11.37 18.25 -22.18
CA THR A 120 10.79 16.90 -22.04
C THR A 120 11.78 15.78 -22.31
N VAL A 121 12.59 15.88 -23.37
CA VAL A 121 13.57 14.84 -23.76
C VAL A 121 14.63 14.64 -22.67
N ASN A 122 15.23 15.73 -22.19
CA ASN A 122 16.25 15.65 -21.15
C ASN A 122 15.67 15.17 -19.83
N PHE A 123 14.42 15.54 -19.54
CA PHE A 123 13.75 15.14 -18.31
C PHE A 123 13.40 13.65 -18.30
N ALA A 124 12.91 13.12 -19.43
CA ALA A 124 12.69 11.68 -19.61
C ALA A 124 14.00 10.90 -19.52
N LYS A 125 15.05 11.38 -20.20
CA LYS A 125 16.37 10.75 -20.18
C LYS A 125 16.95 10.69 -18.77
N ALA A 126 16.91 11.79 -18.02
CA ALA A 126 17.38 11.81 -16.64
C ALA A 126 16.61 10.82 -15.74
N THR A 127 15.33 10.60 -16.01
CA THR A 127 14.50 9.62 -15.29
C THR A 127 14.93 8.19 -15.62
N PHE A 128 15.13 7.90 -16.90
CA PHE A 128 15.60 6.59 -17.36
C PHE A 128 17.00 6.26 -16.82
N ASP A 129 17.90 7.24 -16.85
CA ASP A 129 19.25 7.11 -16.31
C ASP A 129 19.22 6.83 -14.80
N ALA A 130 18.29 7.46 -14.05
CA ALA A 130 18.09 7.20 -12.63
C ALA A 130 17.58 5.77 -12.35
N LEU A 131 16.69 5.24 -13.19
CA LEU A 131 16.22 3.85 -13.09
C LEU A 131 17.35 2.85 -13.37
N THR A 132 18.14 3.12 -14.41
CA THR A 132 19.30 2.29 -14.78
C THR A 132 20.32 2.27 -13.65
N ALA A 133 20.67 3.43 -13.10
CA ALA A 133 21.58 3.53 -11.96
C ALA A 133 21.06 2.83 -10.69
N THR A 134 19.73 2.71 -10.55
CA THR A 134 19.13 1.96 -9.45
C THR A 134 19.31 0.46 -9.63
N ALA A 135 19.13 -0.05 -10.86
CA ALA A 135 19.38 -1.45 -11.20
C ALA A 135 20.86 -1.83 -11.03
N GLU A 136 21.77 -0.92 -11.36
CA GLU A 136 23.23 -1.11 -11.22
C GLU A 136 23.75 -0.87 -9.80
N SER A 137 22.90 -0.38 -8.88
CA SER A 137 23.32 -0.03 -7.53
C SER A 137 23.67 -1.27 -6.71
N ARG A 138 24.88 -1.28 -6.13
CA ARG A 138 25.35 -2.39 -5.31
C ARG A 138 24.60 -2.44 -3.98
N VAL A 139 23.73 -3.44 -3.83
CA VAL A 139 22.94 -3.66 -2.60
C VAL A 139 23.69 -4.58 -1.63
N PRO A 140 23.76 -4.26 -0.32
CA PRO A 140 24.26 -5.19 0.70
C PRO A 140 23.38 -6.44 0.81
N GLU A 141 23.96 -7.62 1.05
CA GLU A 141 23.24 -8.91 1.12
C GLU A 141 22.08 -8.90 2.13
N ARG A 142 22.21 -8.18 3.25
CA ARG A 142 21.14 -8.01 4.25
C ARG A 142 19.85 -7.40 3.69
N THR A 143 19.96 -6.65 2.58
CA THR A 143 18.83 -5.97 1.94
C THR A 143 18.15 -6.90 0.93
N LEU A 144 18.89 -7.86 0.34
CA LEU A 144 18.33 -8.85 -0.58
C LEU A 144 17.32 -9.77 0.14
N GLN A 145 17.61 -10.16 1.38
CA GLN A 145 16.71 -11.01 2.19
C GLN A 145 15.38 -10.33 2.58
N LYS A 146 15.29 -9.00 2.49
CA LYS A 146 14.09 -8.22 2.87
C LYS A 146 13.29 -7.72 1.67
N ARG A 147 13.82 -7.83 0.46
CA ARG A 147 13.14 -7.41 -0.77
C ARG A 147 12.59 -8.65 -1.45
N GLU A 148 11.30 -8.68 -1.70
CA GLU A 148 10.74 -9.49 -2.79
C GLU A 148 11.20 -8.84 -4.10
N VAL A 149 12.45 -9.04 -4.50
CA VAL A 149 12.93 -8.61 -5.81
C VAL A 149 12.34 -9.59 -6.82
N ILE A 150 11.38 -9.12 -7.60
CA ILE A 150 10.94 -9.82 -8.81
C ILE A 150 11.93 -9.38 -9.90
N GLU A 151 12.76 -10.30 -10.37
CA GLU A 151 13.64 -10.09 -11.54
C GLU A 151 12.83 -10.04 -12.84
#